data_AF-A0A7V7BB88-F1
#
_entry.id   AF-A0A7V7BB88-F1
#
_cell.length_a   1.000
_cell.length_b   1.000
_cell.length_c   1.000
_cell.angle_alpha   90.00
_cell.angle_beta   90.00
_cell.angle_gamma   90.00
#
_symmetry.space_group_name_H-M   'P 1'
#
loop_
_entity.id
_entity.type
_entity.pdbx_description
1 polymer ?
#
loop_
_entity_poly.entity_id
_entity_poly.type
_entity_poly.pdbx_seq_one_letter_code
_entity_poly.pdbx_strand_id
1 'polypeptide(L)'
;MEVYAIPILNGVLPRTDGGMLQGVFLEPFFANSLVKAGVGSDIFLFPLSSDDQKPYPVGVLARIEDLWTDKVPQMGTNALFARVMGRERYKAKSFAISNEGMIALDLEKIDVHELRNMGYPVICGAGWYPTGGYTTFGSDRRDIEITIYGFDLETGKDVAIVGYIGKEIEPEKAHTVEHAIIRSLKNYAMCTPKTLRECMARETEELKWSVEIGIAKKLPEVFGVTRSGFCGNPLTQMASFYLTEELKNQLKSGENFIDSLNAARNKTVSKLTKEMGISSRKGVRHLQGLKKGMFHDDTPEEMKVLKRVIQKFPVNPWS
;
A
#
# COMPACT_ATOMS: atom_id res chain seq x y z
N MET A 1 -26.74 -13.31 7.79
CA MET A 1 -27.06 -12.29 6.77
C MET A 1 -26.31 -12.65 5.51
N GLU A 2 -26.99 -12.64 4.38
CA GLU A 2 -26.42 -12.91 3.05
C GLU A 2 -26.62 -11.66 2.21
N VAL A 3 -25.54 -11.15 1.61
CA VAL A 3 -25.58 -9.93 0.78
C VAL A 3 -24.63 -10.10 -0.40
N TYR A 4 -24.92 -9.38 -1.49
CA TYR A 4 -23.99 -9.31 -2.61
C TYR A 4 -22.64 -8.75 -2.15
N ALA A 5 -21.59 -9.47 -2.51
CA ALA A 5 -20.21 -9.14 -2.19
C ALA A 5 -19.54 -8.56 -3.44
N ILE A 6 -19.04 -7.34 -3.33
CA ILE A 6 -18.45 -6.60 -4.43
C ILE A 6 -16.95 -6.38 -4.14
N PRO A 7 -16.05 -6.98 -4.94
CA PRO A 7 -14.62 -6.83 -4.72
C PRO A 7 -14.15 -5.45 -5.16
N ILE A 8 -13.27 -4.85 -4.37
CA ILE A 8 -12.66 -3.56 -4.62
C ILE A 8 -11.16 -3.74 -4.84
N LEU A 9 -10.70 -3.43 -6.06
CA LEU A 9 -9.31 -3.65 -6.49
C LEU A 9 -8.32 -2.61 -5.97
N ASN A 10 -8.78 -1.38 -5.75
CA ASN A 10 -7.95 -0.25 -5.31
C ASN A 10 -7.93 -0.08 -3.77
N GLY A 11 -8.55 -1.00 -3.03
CA GLY A 11 -8.61 -0.96 -1.56
C GLY A 11 -9.43 0.19 -0.96
N VAL A 12 -10.19 0.93 -1.78
CA VAL A 12 -10.98 2.09 -1.36
C VAL A 12 -12.32 1.65 -0.79
N LEU A 13 -12.52 1.81 0.52
CA LEU A 13 -13.78 1.49 1.21
C LEU A 13 -14.38 2.74 1.86
N PRO A 14 -15.72 2.89 1.93
CA PRO A 14 -16.36 4.02 2.57
C PRO A 14 -16.14 4.00 4.08
N ARG A 15 -16.08 5.18 4.71
CA ARG A 15 -16.00 5.30 6.17
C ARG A 15 -17.22 4.63 6.79
N THR A 16 -17.03 3.92 7.89
CA THR A 16 -18.06 3.04 8.45
C THR A 16 -19.19 3.82 9.09
N ASP A 17 -18.95 4.98 9.67
CA ASP A 17 -19.97 5.83 10.31
C ASP A 17 -20.77 6.73 9.34
N GLY A 18 -21.10 6.24 8.14
CA GLY A 18 -21.90 6.98 7.16
C GLY A 18 -21.10 7.73 6.09
N GLY A 19 -19.82 7.40 5.88
CA GLY A 19 -19.02 8.02 4.83
C GLY A 19 -19.54 7.70 3.44
N MET A 20 -19.65 8.72 2.60
CA MET A 20 -20.17 8.61 1.24
C MET A 20 -19.04 8.44 0.22
N LEU A 21 -19.14 7.44 -0.65
CA LEU A 21 -18.22 7.27 -1.78
C LEU A 21 -18.95 7.03 -3.09
N GLN A 22 -18.31 7.45 -4.17
CA GLN A 22 -18.72 7.14 -5.53
C GLN A 22 -17.66 6.24 -6.17
N GLY A 23 -18.11 5.16 -6.81
CA GLY A 23 -17.26 4.22 -7.54
C GLY A 23 -17.77 3.96 -8.95
N VAL A 24 -16.86 3.48 -9.80
CA VAL A 24 -17.16 3.05 -11.18
C VAL A 24 -16.92 1.55 -11.29
N PHE A 25 -17.89 0.83 -11.85
CA PHE A 25 -17.87 -0.62 -11.99
C PHE A 25 -17.84 -0.97 -13.48
N LEU A 26 -16.65 -1.37 -13.94
CA LEU A 26 -16.39 -1.70 -15.35
C LEU A 26 -16.69 -3.16 -15.69
N GLU A 27 -16.68 -4.04 -14.68
CA GLU A 27 -16.88 -5.47 -14.87
C GLU A 27 -18.40 -5.77 -14.84
N PRO A 28 -18.98 -6.34 -15.92
CA PRO A 28 -20.43 -6.53 -16.02
C PRO A 28 -21.04 -7.47 -14.98
N PHE A 29 -20.34 -8.53 -14.56
CA PHE A 29 -20.82 -9.46 -13.54
C PHE A 29 -21.07 -8.77 -12.19
N PHE A 30 -20.16 -7.91 -11.73
CA PHE A 30 -20.33 -7.14 -10.49
C PHE A 30 -21.28 -5.94 -10.65
N ALA A 31 -21.28 -5.28 -11.81
CA ALA A 31 -22.24 -4.24 -12.11
C ALA A 31 -23.69 -4.76 -12.08
N ASN A 32 -23.94 -5.93 -12.68
CA ASN A 32 -25.25 -6.57 -12.63
C ASN A 32 -25.64 -6.99 -11.21
N SER A 33 -24.68 -7.41 -10.38
CA SER A 33 -24.93 -7.72 -8.96
C SER A 33 -25.41 -6.49 -8.19
N LEU A 34 -24.83 -5.31 -8.44
CA LEU A 34 -25.25 -4.03 -7.85
C LEU A 34 -26.65 -3.62 -8.30
N VAL A 35 -26.95 -3.71 -9.59
CA VAL A 35 -28.28 -3.40 -10.13
C VAL A 35 -29.35 -4.32 -9.55
N LYS A 36 -29.05 -5.61 -9.41
CA LYS A 36 -29.95 -6.59 -8.78
C LYS A 36 -30.18 -6.32 -7.29
N ALA A 37 -29.14 -5.92 -6.56
CA ALA A 37 -29.28 -5.50 -5.17
C ALA A 37 -30.23 -4.31 -5.05
N GLY A 38 -30.10 -3.33 -5.95
CA GLY A 38 -30.97 -2.16 -6.05
C GLY A 38 -30.66 -1.06 -5.04
N VAL A 39 -31.10 0.16 -5.35
CA VAL A 39 -30.94 1.32 -4.46
C VAL A 39 -31.70 1.08 -3.15
N GLY A 40 -31.06 1.42 -2.03
CA GLY A 40 -31.58 1.25 -0.68
C GLY A 40 -31.15 -0.05 0.01
N SER A 41 -30.62 -1.02 -0.75
CA SER A 41 -30.13 -2.31 -0.23
C SER A 41 -28.69 -2.23 0.28
N ASP A 42 -28.34 -3.16 1.18
CA ASP A 42 -26.98 -3.33 1.68
C ASP A 42 -26.17 -4.28 0.81
N ILE A 43 -24.89 -3.94 0.62
CA ILE A 43 -23.89 -4.73 -0.08
C ILE A 43 -22.62 -4.82 0.76
N PHE A 44 -21.83 -5.89 0.57
CA PHE A 44 -20.56 -6.06 1.23
C PHE A 44 -19.41 -5.68 0.29
N LEU A 45 -18.78 -4.54 0.55
CA LEU A 45 -17.59 -4.09 -0.17
C LEU A 45 -16.35 -4.63 0.52
N PHE A 46 -15.47 -5.32 -0.20
CA PHE A 46 -14.26 -5.89 0.40
C PHE A 46 -13.06 -5.80 -0.55
N PRO A 47 -11.83 -5.76 -0.01
CA PRO A 47 -10.63 -5.68 -0.83
C PRO A 47 -10.35 -7.00 -1.56
N LEU A 48 -10.07 -6.92 -2.85
CA LEU A 48 -9.43 -8.00 -3.59
C LEU A 48 -7.93 -7.73 -3.63
N SER A 49 -7.18 -8.45 -2.79
CA SER A 49 -5.75 -8.24 -2.60
C SER A 49 -4.99 -8.49 -3.91
N SER A 50 -4.35 -7.46 -4.44
CA SER A 50 -3.52 -7.55 -5.65
C SER A 50 -2.26 -8.41 -5.42
N ASP A 51 -1.75 -8.43 -4.20
CA ASP A 51 -0.60 -9.24 -3.82
C ASP A 51 -0.93 -10.71 -3.63
N ASP A 52 -2.10 -11.02 -3.05
CA ASP A 52 -2.51 -12.40 -2.79
C ASP A 52 -3.36 -13.00 -3.93
N GLN A 53 -3.83 -12.17 -4.86
CA GLN A 53 -4.80 -12.52 -5.88
C GLN A 53 -6.04 -13.24 -5.31
N LYS A 54 -6.47 -12.84 -4.11
CA LYS A 54 -7.60 -13.47 -3.40
C LYS A 54 -8.40 -12.46 -2.57
N PRO A 55 -9.68 -12.75 -2.30
CA PRO A 55 -10.51 -11.96 -1.40
C PRO A 55 -9.86 -11.77 -0.03
N TYR A 56 -9.82 -10.53 0.45
CA TYR A 56 -9.62 -10.27 1.88
C TYR A 56 -10.99 -10.29 2.56
N PRO A 57 -11.21 -11.14 3.58
CA PRO A 57 -12.55 -11.42 4.08
C PRO A 57 -13.13 -10.28 4.92
N VAL A 58 -12.36 -9.24 5.27
CA VAL A 58 -12.82 -8.10 6.05
C VAL A 58 -13.10 -6.92 5.13
N GLY A 59 -14.28 -6.34 5.27
CA GLY A 59 -14.77 -5.27 4.42
C GLY A 59 -15.69 -4.31 5.16
N VAL A 60 -16.48 -3.56 4.40
CA VAL A 60 -17.49 -2.63 4.91
C VAL A 60 -18.84 -3.04 4.33
N LEU A 61 -19.83 -3.19 5.21
CA LEU A 61 -21.23 -3.22 4.78
C LEU A 61 -21.61 -1.79 4.41
N ALA A 62 -22.10 -1.61 3.20
CA ALA A 62 -22.47 -0.30 2.67
C ALA A 62 -23.86 -0.35 2.05
N ARG A 63 -24.61 0.75 2.18
CA ARG A 63 -25.90 0.90 1.52
C ARG A 63 -25.71 1.54 0.16
N ILE A 64 -26.43 1.03 -0.84
CA ILE A 64 -26.50 1.67 -2.16
C ILE A 64 -27.42 2.89 -2.03
N GLU A 65 -26.87 4.09 -2.21
CA GLU A 65 -27.62 5.34 -2.18
C GLU A 65 -28.05 5.78 -3.58
N ASP A 66 -27.28 5.43 -4.61
CA ASP A 66 -27.64 5.73 -6.01
C ASP A 66 -26.94 4.79 -6.98
N LEU A 67 -27.57 4.58 -8.15
CA LEU A 67 -27.04 3.80 -9.27
C LEU A 67 -27.42 4.47 -10.58
N TRP A 68 -26.43 4.73 -11.45
CA TRP A 68 -26.68 5.26 -12.78
C TRP A 68 -25.63 4.76 -13.77
N THR A 69 -25.97 4.81 -15.04
CA THR A 69 -25.03 4.50 -16.12
C THR A 69 -24.63 5.80 -16.80
N ASP A 70 -23.33 6.01 -16.96
CA ASP A 70 -22.79 7.16 -17.69
C ASP A 70 -21.50 6.79 -18.42
N LYS A 71 -21.01 7.68 -19.29
CA LYS A 71 -19.72 7.53 -19.95
C LYS A 71 -18.59 7.78 -18.96
N VAL A 72 -17.66 6.83 -18.90
CA VAL A 72 -16.40 7.01 -18.18
C VAL A 72 -15.53 8.01 -18.94
N PRO A 73 -15.15 9.14 -18.32
CA PRO A 73 -14.22 10.08 -18.93
C PRO A 73 -12.92 9.37 -19.33
N GLN A 74 -12.33 9.74 -20.46
CA GLN A 74 -11.09 9.16 -21.01
C GLN A 74 -11.21 7.76 -21.62
N MET A 75 -12.16 6.91 -21.21
CA MET A 75 -12.36 5.58 -21.79
C MET A 75 -13.43 5.55 -22.90
N GLY A 76 -14.38 6.49 -22.87
CA GLY A 76 -15.46 6.57 -23.88
C GLY A 76 -16.52 5.47 -23.78
N THR A 77 -16.37 4.56 -22.82
CA THR A 77 -17.28 3.43 -22.56
C THR A 77 -18.31 3.79 -21.49
N ASN A 78 -19.54 3.33 -21.65
CA ASN A 78 -20.56 3.42 -20.59
C ASN A 78 -20.24 2.44 -19.47
N ALA A 79 -20.31 2.88 -18.22
CA ALA A 79 -20.14 2.03 -17.04
C ALA A 79 -21.19 2.34 -15.99
N LEU A 80 -21.39 1.39 -15.07
CA LEU A 80 -22.24 1.60 -13.91
C LEU A 80 -21.46 2.41 -12.87
N PHE A 81 -22.05 3.52 -12.45
CA PHE A 81 -21.62 4.28 -11.30
C PHE A 81 -22.52 3.92 -10.12
N ALA A 82 -21.91 3.80 -8.94
CA ALA A 82 -22.66 3.62 -7.71
C ALA A 82 -22.19 4.64 -6.68
N ARG A 83 -23.16 5.23 -5.99
CA ARG A 83 -22.91 6.00 -4.78
C ARG A 83 -23.34 5.16 -3.58
N VAL A 84 -22.44 5.00 -2.63
CA VAL A 84 -22.61 4.11 -1.47
C VAL A 84 -22.29 4.82 -0.17
N MET A 85 -23.01 4.45 0.89
CA MET A 85 -22.79 4.92 2.26
C MET A 85 -22.27 3.78 3.13
N GLY A 86 -21.10 3.93 3.75
CA GLY A 86 -20.59 2.92 4.69
C GLY A 86 -21.42 2.85 5.97
N ARG A 87 -21.57 1.65 6.53
CA ARG A 87 -22.33 1.40 7.78
C ARG A 87 -21.50 0.82 8.90
N GLU A 88 -20.87 -0.33 8.66
CA GLU A 88 -20.12 -1.04 9.70
C GLU A 88 -19.09 -1.95 9.05
N ARG A 89 -18.07 -2.36 9.81
CA ARG A 89 -17.13 -3.39 9.34
C ARG A 89 -17.69 -4.77 9.61
N TYR A 90 -17.48 -5.64 8.63
CA TYR A 90 -17.83 -7.04 8.75
C TYR A 90 -16.71 -7.93 8.22
N LYS A 91 -16.69 -9.16 8.69
CA LYS A 91 -15.89 -10.26 8.16
C LYS A 91 -16.81 -11.32 7.58
N ALA A 92 -16.60 -11.65 6.31
CA ALA A 92 -17.21 -12.80 5.68
C ALA A 92 -16.44 -14.07 6.09
N LYS A 93 -17.16 -15.12 6.45
CA LYS A 93 -16.54 -16.43 6.72
C LYS A 93 -16.20 -17.15 5.43
N SER A 94 -17.04 -17.00 4.41
CA SER A 94 -16.86 -17.57 3.09
C SER A 94 -17.58 -16.73 2.02
N PHE A 95 -17.25 -17.00 0.76
CA PHE A 95 -17.89 -16.41 -0.40
C PHE A 95 -18.47 -17.53 -1.25
N ALA A 96 -19.69 -17.34 -1.74
CA ALA A 96 -20.32 -18.21 -2.73
C ALA A 96 -20.45 -17.45 -4.06
N ILE A 97 -20.11 -18.10 -5.17
CA ILE A 97 -20.24 -17.54 -6.51
C ILE A 97 -21.35 -18.28 -7.22
N SER A 98 -22.28 -17.53 -7.80
CA SER A 98 -23.32 -18.05 -8.69
C SER A 98 -23.32 -17.25 -10.00
N ASN A 99 -24.16 -17.64 -10.96
CA ASN A 99 -24.37 -16.89 -12.19
C ASN A 99 -24.95 -15.48 -11.94
N GLU A 100 -25.48 -15.24 -10.74
CA GLU A 100 -26.15 -13.99 -10.41
C GLU A 100 -25.25 -12.97 -9.72
N GLY A 101 -24.11 -13.41 -9.23
CA GLY A 101 -23.18 -12.59 -8.47
C GLY A 101 -22.40 -13.42 -7.44
N MET A 102 -21.58 -12.71 -6.67
CA MET A 102 -20.91 -13.27 -5.51
C MET A 102 -21.65 -12.85 -4.24
N ILE A 103 -21.83 -13.78 -3.31
CA ILE A 103 -22.52 -13.58 -2.04
C ILE A 103 -21.53 -13.77 -0.89
N ALA A 104 -21.53 -12.85 0.06
CA ALA A 104 -20.82 -13.02 1.33
C ALA A 104 -21.72 -13.78 2.31
N LEU A 105 -21.18 -14.86 2.88
CA LEU A 105 -21.89 -15.73 3.82
C LEU A 105 -21.34 -15.57 5.23
N ASP A 106 -22.23 -15.75 6.22
CA ASP A 106 -21.92 -15.68 7.65
C ASP A 106 -21.16 -14.41 8.04
N LEU A 107 -21.70 -13.24 7.66
CA LEU A 107 -21.10 -11.95 8.00
C LEU A 107 -21.11 -11.70 9.52
N GLU A 108 -19.92 -11.55 10.09
CA GLU A 108 -19.68 -11.24 11.49
C GLU A 108 -19.26 -9.77 11.63
N LYS A 109 -19.97 -9.00 12.47
CA LYS A 109 -19.64 -7.59 12.71
C LYS A 109 -18.28 -7.49 13.42
N ILE A 110 -17.45 -6.56 12.99
CA ILE A 110 -16.18 -6.24 13.63
C ILE A 110 -16.23 -4.84 14.21
N ASP A 111 -15.99 -4.72 15.51
CA ASP A 111 -15.67 -3.46 16.16
C ASP A 111 -14.15 -3.32 16.31
N VAL A 112 -13.58 -2.32 15.64
CA VAL A 112 -12.13 -2.07 15.66
C VAL A 112 -11.64 -1.58 17.01
N HIS A 113 -12.45 -0.83 17.76
CA HIS A 113 -12.09 -0.34 19.09
C HIS A 113 -12.11 -1.49 20.10
N GLU A 114 -13.10 -2.37 20.02
CA GLU A 114 -13.15 -3.59 20.83
C GLU A 114 -11.93 -4.47 20.58
N LEU A 115 -11.57 -4.71 19.31
CA LEU A 115 -10.36 -5.46 18.96
C LEU A 115 -9.09 -4.86 19.56
N ARG A 116 -8.94 -3.52 19.51
CA ARG A 116 -7.78 -2.84 20.13
C ARG A 116 -7.77 -3.04 21.64
N ASN A 117 -8.92 -2.94 22.30
CA ASN A 117 -9.04 -3.14 23.75
C ASN A 117 -8.73 -4.59 24.17
N MET A 118 -9.04 -5.56 23.31
CA MET A 118 -8.70 -6.98 23.51
C MET A 118 -7.23 -7.32 23.17
N GLY A 119 -6.39 -6.34 22.84
CA GLY A 119 -4.98 -6.56 22.49
C GLY A 119 -4.77 -7.08 21.06
N TYR A 120 -5.72 -6.79 20.16
CA TYR A 120 -5.60 -6.97 18.72
C TYR A 120 -5.60 -5.60 18.00
N PRO A 121 -4.46 -4.89 18.02
CA PRO A 121 -4.37 -3.54 17.50
C PRO A 121 -4.61 -3.50 15.99
N VAL A 122 -5.27 -2.46 15.51
CA VAL A 122 -5.58 -2.29 14.08
C VAL A 122 -5.59 -0.82 13.68
N ILE A 123 -5.12 -0.55 12.46
CA ILE A 123 -5.34 0.72 11.76
C ILE A 123 -6.39 0.47 10.66
N CYS A 124 -7.44 1.28 10.67
CA CYS A 124 -8.54 1.25 9.75
C CYS A 124 -8.24 2.15 8.53
N GLY A 125 -8.28 1.57 7.32
CA GLY A 125 -8.13 2.29 6.05
C GLY A 125 -9.44 2.67 5.37
N ALA A 126 -10.58 2.54 6.06
CA ALA A 126 -11.87 2.93 5.49
C ALA A 126 -12.05 4.45 5.56
N GLY A 127 -12.50 5.05 4.46
CA GLY A 127 -12.76 6.49 4.34
C GLY A 127 -11.56 7.34 3.93
N TRP A 128 -10.34 6.81 3.90
CA TRP A 128 -9.17 7.56 3.45
C TRP A 128 -8.23 6.68 2.60
N TYR A 129 -7.35 7.30 1.83
CA TYR A 129 -6.37 6.59 1.01
C TYR A 129 -4.96 7.08 1.29
N PRO A 130 -4.03 6.20 1.72
CA PRO A 130 -2.65 6.61 1.98
C PRO A 130 -1.91 6.83 0.67
N THR A 131 -1.25 7.98 0.55
CA THR A 131 -0.45 8.34 -0.63
C THR A 131 1.05 8.16 -0.38
N GLY A 132 1.49 8.28 0.87
CA GLY A 132 2.89 8.13 1.25
C GLY A 132 3.11 8.21 2.75
N GLY A 133 4.37 8.25 3.14
CA GLY A 133 4.79 8.43 4.51
C GLY A 133 6.20 8.99 4.59
N TYR A 134 6.64 9.24 5.82
CA TYR A 134 8.04 9.46 6.12
C TYR A 134 8.34 9.05 7.57
N THR A 135 9.58 8.65 7.79
CA THR A 135 10.13 8.31 9.11
C THR A 135 11.13 9.38 9.51
N THR A 136 10.89 10.02 10.66
CA THR A 136 11.81 10.99 11.27
C THR A 136 12.54 10.35 12.44
N PHE A 137 13.80 10.77 12.61
CA PHE A 137 14.66 10.34 13.71
C PHE A 137 15.00 11.59 14.54
N GLY A 138 14.65 11.56 15.82
CA GLY A 138 15.04 12.58 16.77
C GLY A 138 16.53 12.52 17.12
N SER A 139 16.95 13.29 18.11
CA SER A 139 18.34 13.30 18.57
C SER A 139 18.78 12.00 19.24
N ASP A 140 17.83 11.20 19.76
CA ASP A 140 18.06 9.83 20.24
C ASP A 140 17.56 8.85 19.17
N ARG A 141 18.32 7.76 18.92
CA ARG A 141 17.90 6.67 18.02
C ARG A 141 16.61 5.98 18.48
N ARG A 142 16.19 6.18 19.73
CA ARG A 142 14.91 5.71 20.29
C ARG A 142 13.75 6.67 20.09
N ASP A 143 13.99 7.83 19.49
CA ASP A 143 12.97 8.79 19.12
C ASP A 143 12.67 8.65 17.64
N ILE A 144 11.82 7.68 17.31
CA ILE A 144 11.42 7.38 15.94
C ILE A 144 9.93 7.66 15.81
N GLU A 145 9.60 8.55 14.90
CA GLU A 145 8.24 8.90 14.53
C GLU A 145 8.00 8.48 13.07
N ILE A 146 6.87 7.84 12.83
CA ILE A 146 6.38 7.56 11.48
C ILE A 146 5.12 8.37 11.26
N THR A 147 5.11 9.13 10.17
CA THR A 147 3.90 9.79 9.65
C THR A 147 3.45 9.09 8.37
N ILE A 148 2.17 8.74 8.30
CA ILE A 148 1.53 8.24 7.07
C ILE A 148 0.45 9.23 6.70
N TYR A 149 0.55 9.79 5.50
CA TYR A 149 -0.36 10.81 5.01
C TYR A 149 -1.13 10.33 3.77
N GLY A 150 -2.25 10.97 3.53
CA GLY A 150 -3.17 10.65 2.46
C GLY A 150 -4.29 11.67 2.38
N PHE A 151 -5.40 11.28 1.78
CA PHE A 151 -6.58 12.13 1.69
C PHE A 151 -7.83 11.39 2.15
N ASP A 152 -8.73 12.14 2.77
CA ASP A 152 -10.11 11.74 2.99
C ASP A 152 -10.80 11.52 1.64
N LEU A 153 -11.35 10.34 1.43
CA LEU A 153 -11.95 9.95 0.16
C LEU A 153 -13.28 10.67 -0.11
N GLU A 154 -13.96 11.16 0.92
CA GLU A 154 -15.22 11.89 0.78
C GLU A 154 -14.98 13.38 0.47
N THR A 155 -14.08 14.02 1.24
CA THR A 155 -13.86 15.48 1.14
C THR A 155 -12.65 15.88 0.30
N GLY A 156 -11.75 14.95 -0.02
CA GLY A 156 -10.49 15.21 -0.70
C GLY A 156 -9.45 15.97 0.16
N LYS A 157 -9.73 16.20 1.44
CA LYS A 157 -8.81 16.91 2.34
C LYS A 157 -7.66 16.02 2.78
N ASP A 158 -6.49 16.62 2.98
CA ASP A 158 -5.34 15.92 3.52
C ASP A 158 -5.60 15.41 4.95
N VAL A 159 -5.18 14.18 5.21
CA VAL A 159 -5.27 13.53 6.52
C VAL A 159 -3.98 12.75 6.79
N ALA A 160 -3.67 12.52 8.07
CA ALA A 160 -2.49 11.75 8.46
C ALA A 160 -2.70 10.97 9.75
N ILE A 161 -1.91 9.92 9.92
CA ILE A 161 -1.72 9.22 11.19
C ILE A 161 -0.24 9.29 11.57
N VAL A 162 0.02 9.50 12.85
CA VAL A 162 1.38 9.61 13.39
C VAL A 162 1.54 8.57 14.50
N GLY A 163 2.68 7.88 14.50
CA GLY A 163 3.01 6.87 15.51
C GLY A 163 4.45 7.00 16.00
N TYR A 164 4.62 7.02 17.32
CA TYR A 164 5.93 7.07 18.00
C TYR A 164 6.40 5.66 18.39
N ILE A 165 7.38 5.12 17.68
CA ILE A 165 7.73 3.69 17.71
C ILE A 165 9.17 3.38 18.15
N GLY A 166 9.99 4.39 18.46
CA GLY A 166 11.44 4.16 18.64
C GLY A 166 11.86 3.34 19.86
N LYS A 167 10.94 3.01 20.79
CA LYS A 167 11.19 2.02 21.86
C LYS A 167 10.80 0.58 21.49
N GLU A 168 10.15 0.41 20.34
CA GLU A 168 9.56 -0.86 19.92
C GLU A 168 10.38 -1.55 18.83
N ILE A 169 11.08 -0.78 17.98
CA ILE A 169 11.76 -1.31 16.80
C ILE A 169 13.00 -0.48 16.44
N GLU A 170 13.97 -1.12 15.79
CA GLU A 170 15.21 -0.48 15.32
C GLU A 170 14.96 0.47 14.13
N PRO A 171 15.81 1.49 13.93
CA PRO A 171 15.69 2.48 12.84
C PRO A 171 15.47 1.92 11.43
N GLU A 172 16.26 0.92 11.01
CA GLU A 172 16.16 0.32 9.68
C GLU A 172 14.81 -0.43 9.48
N LYS A 173 14.27 -0.97 10.57
CA LYS A 173 12.97 -1.63 10.56
C LYS A 173 11.83 -0.62 10.59
N ALA A 174 11.99 0.56 11.19
CA ALA A 174 10.98 1.61 11.19
C ALA A 174 10.58 2.03 9.76
N HIS A 175 11.56 2.26 8.89
CA HIS A 175 11.29 2.59 7.48
C HIS A 175 10.54 1.45 6.76
N THR A 176 10.87 0.20 7.10
CA THR A 176 10.17 -0.98 6.58
C THR A 176 8.72 -1.06 7.09
N VAL A 177 8.49 -0.71 8.37
CA VAL A 177 7.15 -0.64 8.97
C VAL A 177 6.29 0.42 8.29
N GLU A 178 6.83 1.62 8.03
CA GLU A 178 6.12 2.70 7.34
C GLU A 178 5.53 2.21 6.02
N HIS A 179 6.41 1.68 5.15
CA HIS A 179 6.02 1.15 3.84
C HIS A 179 5.03 0.00 3.95
N ALA A 180 5.23 -0.90 4.91
CA ALA A 180 4.36 -2.05 5.11
C ALA A 180 2.96 -1.65 5.60
N ILE A 181 2.82 -0.59 6.42
CA ILE A 181 1.51 -0.05 6.80
C ILE A 181 0.83 0.54 5.57
N ILE A 182 1.52 1.37 4.78
CA ILE A 182 0.97 1.95 3.54
C ILE A 182 0.49 0.84 2.60
N ARG A 183 1.33 -0.17 2.35
CA ARG A 183 0.99 -1.33 1.52
C ARG A 183 -0.22 -2.08 2.06
N SER A 184 -0.27 -2.33 3.36
CA SER A 184 -1.40 -3.02 4.00
C SER A 184 -2.70 -2.25 3.84
N LEU A 185 -2.67 -0.93 4.04
CA LEU A 185 -3.85 -0.07 3.90
C LEU A 185 -4.31 0.01 2.44
N LYS A 186 -3.41 0.15 1.46
CA LYS A 186 -3.76 0.14 0.02
C LYS A 186 -4.36 -1.19 -0.43
N ASN A 187 -3.89 -2.31 0.11
CA ASN A 187 -4.26 -3.64 -0.38
C ASN A 187 -5.44 -4.27 0.37
N TYR A 188 -5.62 -3.93 1.65
CA TYR A 188 -6.62 -4.55 2.54
C TYR A 188 -7.56 -3.55 3.20
N ALA A 189 -7.42 -2.25 2.94
CA ALA A 189 -8.15 -1.19 3.66
C ALA A 189 -8.02 -1.30 5.19
N MET A 190 -6.99 -1.99 5.68
CA MET A 190 -6.77 -2.33 7.09
C MET A 190 -5.31 -2.75 7.31
N CYS A 191 -4.75 -2.39 8.46
CA CYS A 191 -3.44 -2.86 8.90
C CYS A 191 -3.57 -3.55 10.25
N THR A 192 -3.41 -4.87 10.24
CA THR A 192 -3.37 -5.75 11.41
C THR A 192 -1.94 -6.25 11.63
N PRO A 193 -1.59 -6.82 12.79
CA PRO A 193 -0.26 -7.38 13.01
C PRO A 193 0.10 -8.47 11.98
N LYS A 194 -0.90 -9.22 11.49
CA LYS A 194 -0.70 -10.24 10.46
C LYS A 194 -0.39 -9.62 9.11
N THR A 195 -1.21 -8.68 8.65
CA THR A 195 -1.03 -8.03 7.34
C THR A 195 0.22 -7.16 7.32
N LEU A 196 0.58 -6.52 8.45
CA LEU A 196 1.83 -5.79 8.61
C LEU A 196 3.03 -6.71 8.38
N ARG A 197 3.08 -7.87 9.06
CA ARG A 197 4.16 -8.84 8.89
C ARG A 197 4.30 -9.32 7.44
N GLU A 198 3.17 -9.64 6.81
CA GLU A 198 3.14 -10.07 5.41
C GLU A 198 3.61 -8.96 4.46
N CYS A 199 3.19 -7.72 4.70
CA CYS A 199 3.61 -6.56 3.90
C CYS A 199 5.10 -6.23 4.11
N MET A 200 5.64 -6.34 5.33
CA MET A 200 7.08 -6.14 5.57
C MET A 200 7.93 -7.16 4.79
N ALA A 201 7.52 -8.43 4.80
CA ALA A 201 8.21 -9.47 4.03
C ALA A 201 8.15 -9.17 2.53
N ARG A 202 6.98 -8.81 1.99
CA ARG A 202 6.84 -8.50 0.56
C ARG A 202 7.62 -7.27 0.15
N GLU A 203 7.55 -6.20 0.93
CA GLU A 203 8.25 -4.96 0.66
C GLU A 203 9.77 -5.21 0.58
N THR A 204 10.32 -5.92 1.56
CA THR A 204 11.76 -6.23 1.58
C THR A 204 12.18 -7.19 0.46
N GLU A 205 11.34 -8.15 0.06
CA GLU A 205 11.60 -8.98 -1.12
C GLU A 205 11.62 -8.16 -2.42
N GLU A 206 10.65 -7.26 -2.62
CA GLU A 206 10.63 -6.38 -3.80
C GLU A 206 11.82 -5.42 -3.83
N LEU A 207 12.21 -4.86 -2.67
CA LEU A 207 13.40 -4.03 -2.56
C LEU A 207 14.68 -4.80 -2.87
N LYS A 208 14.84 -6.01 -2.34
CA LYS A 208 15.97 -6.91 -2.68
C LYS A 208 16.01 -7.20 -4.17
N TRP A 209 14.85 -7.47 -4.78
CA TRP A 209 14.75 -7.68 -6.22
C TRP A 209 15.13 -6.42 -7.02
N SER A 210 14.68 -5.24 -6.57
CA SER A 210 15.01 -3.97 -7.22
C SER A 210 16.52 -3.68 -7.19
N VAL A 211 17.21 -3.98 -6.09
CA VAL A 211 18.67 -3.91 -5.98
C VAL A 211 19.34 -4.91 -6.90
N GLU A 212 18.88 -6.15 -6.88
CA GLU A 212 19.43 -7.25 -7.68
C GLU A 212 19.37 -6.92 -9.18
N ILE A 213 18.20 -6.51 -9.68
CA ILE A 213 18.00 -6.15 -11.07
C ILE A 213 18.72 -4.86 -11.42
N GLY A 214 18.63 -3.81 -10.59
CA GLY A 214 19.25 -2.53 -10.88
C GLY A 214 20.78 -2.64 -11.00
N ILE A 215 21.43 -3.46 -10.17
CA ILE A 215 22.88 -3.72 -10.28
C ILE A 215 23.19 -4.66 -11.46
N ALA A 216 22.45 -5.77 -11.60
CA ALA A 216 22.75 -6.79 -12.61
C ALA A 216 22.49 -6.33 -14.05
N LYS A 217 21.47 -5.49 -14.24
CA LYS A 217 21.03 -4.97 -15.55
C LYS A 217 21.43 -3.52 -15.79
N LYS A 218 22.14 -2.89 -14.84
CA LYS A 218 22.58 -1.51 -14.93
C LYS A 218 21.38 -0.56 -15.09
N LEU A 219 20.37 -0.73 -14.25
CA LEU A 219 19.14 0.06 -14.26
C LEU A 219 18.99 0.80 -12.92
N PRO A 220 19.73 1.90 -12.69
CA PRO A 220 19.62 2.66 -11.45
C PRO A 220 18.22 3.22 -11.17
N GLU A 221 17.41 3.45 -12.20
CA GLU A 221 16.03 3.93 -12.09
C GLU A 221 15.05 2.95 -11.44
N VAL A 222 15.40 1.66 -11.33
CA VAL A 222 14.53 0.67 -10.67
C VAL A 222 14.78 0.55 -9.18
N PHE A 223 15.84 1.18 -8.63
CA PHE A 223 16.13 1.09 -7.20
C PHE A 223 15.00 1.70 -6.36
N GLY A 224 14.54 0.94 -5.36
CA GLY A 224 13.53 1.40 -4.42
C GLY A 224 12.10 1.42 -4.99
N VAL A 225 11.90 0.88 -6.19
CA VAL A 225 10.58 0.74 -6.81
C VAL A 225 9.91 -0.53 -6.29
N THR A 226 8.77 -0.37 -5.63
CA THR A 226 7.92 -1.46 -5.16
C THR A 226 6.48 -1.23 -5.62
N ARG A 227 5.59 -2.20 -5.41
CA ARG A 227 4.17 -2.02 -5.69
C ARG A 227 3.50 -1.00 -4.77
N SER A 228 4.09 -0.72 -3.60
CA SER A 228 3.56 0.26 -2.65
C SER A 228 3.89 1.70 -3.07
N GLY A 229 4.98 1.89 -3.83
CA GLY A 229 5.40 3.15 -4.43
C GLY A 229 6.91 3.24 -4.69
N PHE A 230 7.42 4.47 -4.78
CA PHE A 230 8.84 4.75 -4.87
C PHE A 230 9.40 5.07 -3.48
N CYS A 231 10.40 4.32 -3.04
CA CYS A 231 11.08 4.55 -1.77
C CYS A 231 12.10 5.69 -1.90
N GLY A 232 11.92 6.75 -1.12
CA GLY A 232 12.85 7.90 -1.03
C GLY A 232 14.15 7.60 -0.26
N ASN A 233 14.64 6.37 -0.26
CA ASN A 233 15.83 5.96 0.48
C ASN A 233 17.14 6.52 -0.13
N PRO A 234 18.27 6.48 0.61
CA PRO A 234 19.54 7.03 0.13
C PRO A 234 20.00 6.48 -1.22
N LEU A 235 19.86 5.17 -1.46
CA LEU A 235 20.26 4.55 -2.73
C LEU A 235 19.42 5.08 -3.90
N THR A 236 18.09 5.16 -3.74
CA THR A 236 17.19 5.70 -4.77
C THR A 236 17.51 7.17 -5.08
N GLN A 237 17.71 7.98 -4.04
CA GLN A 237 18.01 9.42 -4.19
C GLN A 237 19.35 9.63 -4.91
N MET A 238 20.40 8.94 -4.47
CA MET A 238 21.72 9.02 -5.11
C MET A 238 21.69 8.48 -6.54
N ALA A 239 20.91 7.44 -6.81
CA ALA A 239 20.74 6.90 -8.15
C ALA A 239 20.10 7.90 -9.11
N SER A 240 19.02 8.56 -8.68
CA SER A 240 18.37 9.62 -9.46
C SER A 240 19.33 10.79 -9.72
N PHE A 241 20.03 11.25 -8.68
CA PHE A 241 20.98 12.35 -8.79
C PHE A 241 22.15 12.03 -9.74
N TYR A 242 22.83 10.90 -9.54
CA TYR A 242 23.98 10.52 -10.37
C TYR A 242 23.60 10.17 -11.80
N LEU A 243 22.46 9.50 -12.03
CA LEU A 243 21.98 9.24 -13.38
C LEU A 243 21.72 10.54 -14.14
N THR A 244 21.08 11.51 -13.48
CA THR A 244 20.79 12.81 -14.08
C THR A 244 22.07 13.56 -14.44
N GLU A 245 23.03 13.64 -13.52
CA GLU A 245 24.29 14.34 -13.75
C GLU A 245 25.12 13.65 -14.84
N GLU A 246 25.21 12.32 -14.83
CA GLU A 246 25.99 11.62 -15.83
C GLU A 246 25.35 11.68 -17.22
N LEU A 247 24.01 11.60 -17.32
CA LEU A 247 23.30 11.76 -18.59
C LEU A 247 23.53 13.15 -19.19
N LYS A 248 23.47 14.21 -18.38
CA LYS A 248 23.81 15.57 -18.84
C LYS A 248 25.24 15.65 -19.39
N ASN A 249 26.19 14.98 -18.73
CA ASN A 249 27.59 14.96 -19.19
C ASN A 249 27.74 14.22 -20.52
N GLN A 250 27.09 13.07 -20.68
CA GLN A 250 27.13 12.28 -21.92
C GLN A 250 26.50 13.00 -23.12
N LEU A 251 25.37 13.68 -22.89
CA LEU A 251 24.72 14.48 -23.92
C LEU A 251 25.58 15.68 -24.36
N LYS A 252 26.30 16.31 -23.42
CA LYS A 252 27.24 17.41 -23.74
C LYS A 252 28.45 16.94 -24.56
N SER A 253 28.86 15.67 -24.44
CA SER A 253 29.94 15.11 -25.25
C SER A 253 29.52 14.74 -26.69
N GLY A 254 28.26 14.95 -27.08
CA GLY A 254 27.80 14.76 -28.45
C GLY A 254 27.46 13.31 -28.83
N GLU A 255 27.30 12.42 -27.85
CA GLU A 255 26.81 11.07 -28.09
C GLU A 255 25.31 11.07 -28.43
N ASN A 256 24.84 10.03 -29.13
CA ASN A 256 23.40 9.86 -29.32
C ASN A 256 22.72 9.57 -27.96
N PHE A 257 21.41 9.82 -27.88
CA PHE A 257 20.67 9.74 -26.61
C PHE A 257 20.71 8.34 -25.97
N ILE A 258 20.60 7.28 -26.77
CA ILE A 258 20.55 5.90 -26.27
C ILE A 258 21.89 5.49 -25.67
N ASP A 259 22.99 5.79 -26.38
CA ASP A 259 24.34 5.49 -25.94
C ASP A 259 24.69 6.33 -24.70
N SER A 260 24.31 7.61 -24.71
CA SER A 260 24.45 8.50 -23.55
C SER A 260 23.77 7.94 -22.30
N LEU A 261 22.54 7.43 -22.45
CA LEU A 261 21.79 6.84 -21.35
C LEU A 261 22.44 5.56 -20.84
N ASN A 262 22.89 4.68 -21.73
CA ASN A 262 23.55 3.44 -21.36
C ASN A 262 24.90 3.68 -20.66
N ALA A 263 25.69 4.63 -21.17
CA ALA A 263 26.94 5.06 -20.54
C ALA A 263 26.66 5.67 -19.15
N ALA A 264 25.64 6.52 -19.04
CA ALA A 264 25.24 7.13 -17.78
C ALA A 264 24.81 6.09 -16.74
N ARG A 265 23.94 5.17 -17.11
CA ARG A 265 23.51 4.04 -16.26
C ARG A 265 24.69 3.23 -15.74
N ASN A 266 25.63 2.87 -16.63
CA ASN A 266 26.80 2.07 -16.28
C ASN A 266 27.70 2.76 -15.25
N LYS A 267 27.97 4.04 -15.46
CA LYS A 267 28.79 4.85 -14.55
C LYS A 267 28.09 5.10 -13.22
N THR A 268 26.79 5.41 -13.23
CA THR A 268 25.99 5.58 -12.02
C THR A 268 26.02 4.33 -11.15
N VAL A 269 25.72 3.14 -11.70
CA VAL A 269 25.74 1.91 -10.89
C VAL A 269 27.14 1.60 -10.36
N SER A 270 28.19 1.84 -11.15
CA SER A 270 29.57 1.64 -10.71
C SER A 270 29.96 2.58 -9.57
N LYS A 271 29.50 3.84 -9.63
CA LYS A 271 29.71 4.83 -8.58
C LYS A 271 28.97 4.46 -7.30
N LEU A 272 27.67 4.15 -7.39
CA LEU A 272 26.84 3.76 -6.24
C LEU A 272 27.39 2.53 -5.52
N THR A 273 27.75 1.48 -6.26
CA THR A 273 28.27 0.22 -5.67
C THR A 273 29.58 0.45 -4.92
N LYS A 274 30.45 1.32 -5.45
CA LYS A 274 31.70 1.71 -4.79
C LYS A 274 31.45 2.54 -3.53
N GLU A 275 30.67 3.61 -3.63
CA GLU A 275 30.46 4.56 -2.52
C GLU A 275 29.67 3.96 -1.37
N MET A 276 28.66 3.14 -1.66
CA MET A 276 27.84 2.49 -0.62
C MET A 276 28.42 1.16 -0.13
N GLY A 277 29.57 0.73 -0.67
CA GLY A 277 30.21 -0.53 -0.31
C GLY A 277 29.30 -1.75 -0.52
N ILE A 278 28.58 -1.76 -1.65
CA ILE A 278 27.69 -2.84 -2.08
C ILE A 278 28.47 -3.75 -3.02
N SER A 279 28.59 -5.03 -2.67
CA SER A 279 29.25 -6.03 -3.50
C SER A 279 28.58 -6.15 -4.87
N SER A 280 29.34 -6.52 -5.90
CA SER A 280 28.77 -6.95 -7.19
C SER A 280 28.35 -8.42 -7.19
N ARG A 281 28.70 -9.20 -6.16
CA ARG A 281 28.46 -10.65 -6.09
C ARG A 281 26.97 -10.97 -5.93
N LYS A 282 26.43 -11.79 -6.84
CA LYS A 282 25.07 -12.35 -6.76
C LYS A 282 24.90 -13.07 -5.42
N GLY A 283 23.74 -12.90 -4.78
CA GLY A 283 23.46 -13.48 -3.47
C GLY A 283 23.87 -12.61 -2.27
N VAL A 284 24.84 -11.71 -2.43
CA VAL A 284 25.31 -10.80 -1.36
C VAL A 284 24.86 -9.37 -1.59
N ARG A 285 24.87 -8.93 -2.86
CA ARG A 285 24.58 -7.54 -3.24
C ARG A 285 23.19 -7.05 -2.82
N HIS A 286 22.18 -7.91 -2.90
CA HIS A 286 20.81 -7.51 -2.56
C HIS A 286 20.64 -7.26 -1.06
N LEU A 287 21.24 -8.10 -0.20
CA LEU A 287 21.21 -7.90 1.26
C LEU A 287 22.00 -6.64 1.65
N GLN A 288 23.18 -6.45 1.05
CA GLN A 288 23.99 -5.26 1.32
C GLN A 288 23.31 -3.99 0.79
N GLY A 289 22.71 -4.03 -0.40
CA GLY A 289 21.99 -2.88 -0.95
C GLY A 289 20.71 -2.57 -0.18
N LEU A 290 19.98 -3.58 0.29
CA LEU A 290 18.82 -3.38 1.17
C LEU A 290 19.24 -2.67 2.47
N LYS A 291 20.23 -3.22 3.17
CA LYS A 291 20.63 -2.70 4.49
C LYS A 291 21.42 -1.40 4.43
N LYS A 292 22.47 -1.33 3.59
CA LYS A 292 23.37 -0.16 3.52
C LYS A 292 22.85 0.93 2.59
N GLY A 293 22.21 0.54 1.49
CA GLY A 293 21.75 1.48 0.47
C GLY A 293 20.36 2.01 0.77
N MET A 294 19.43 1.11 1.08
CA MET A 294 18.02 1.45 1.23
C MET A 294 17.60 1.69 2.69
N PHE A 295 18.42 1.30 3.66
CA PHE A 295 18.13 1.43 5.09
C PHE A 295 16.88 0.63 5.52
N HIS A 296 16.74 -0.58 4.96
CA HIS A 296 15.70 -1.55 5.30
C HIS A 296 16.29 -2.80 5.94
N ASP A 297 15.45 -3.55 6.66
CA ASP A 297 15.81 -4.80 7.33
C ASP A 297 14.74 -5.87 7.07
N ASP A 298 15.18 -7.01 6.53
CA ASP A 298 14.33 -8.16 6.18
C ASP A 298 14.23 -9.22 7.28
N THR A 299 14.81 -8.97 8.46
CA THR A 299 14.72 -9.86 9.60
C THR A 299 13.28 -9.91 10.12
N PRO A 300 12.63 -11.09 10.15
CA PRO A 300 11.26 -11.22 10.64
C PRO A 300 11.08 -10.66 12.04
N GLU A 301 9.98 -9.94 12.25
CA GLU A 301 9.66 -9.33 13.53
C GLU A 301 8.63 -10.14 14.30
N GLU A 302 8.74 -10.15 15.63
CA GLU A 302 7.83 -10.90 16.48
C GLU A 302 6.42 -10.30 16.46
N MET A 303 5.40 -11.16 16.48
CA MET A 303 4.00 -10.71 16.50
C MET A 303 3.69 -9.80 17.70
N LYS A 304 4.34 -10.04 18.84
CA LYS A 304 4.19 -9.20 20.05
C LYS A 304 4.74 -7.81 19.84
N VAL A 305 5.84 -7.66 19.09
CA VAL A 305 6.44 -6.36 18.74
C VAL A 305 5.53 -5.63 17.75
N LEU A 306 5.10 -6.30 16.68
CA LEU A 306 4.20 -5.72 15.68
C LEU A 306 2.88 -5.22 16.29
N LYS A 307 2.32 -5.95 17.26
CA LYS A 307 1.18 -5.46 18.04
C LYS A 307 1.50 -4.14 18.74
N ARG A 308 2.61 -4.06 19.47
CA ARG A 308 3.00 -2.83 20.18
C ARG A 308 3.23 -1.67 19.22
N VAL A 309 3.83 -1.92 18.06
CA VAL A 309 4.01 -0.92 16.99
C VAL A 309 2.66 -0.37 16.52
N ILE A 310 1.71 -1.21 16.09
CA ILE A 310 0.40 -0.75 15.61
C ILE A 310 -0.36 0.00 16.70
N GLN A 311 -0.21 -0.39 17.96
CA GLN A 311 -0.85 0.29 19.09
C GLN A 311 -0.40 1.76 19.25
N LYS A 312 0.77 2.15 18.72
CA LYS A 312 1.28 3.53 18.77
C LYS A 312 0.62 4.47 17.77
N PHE A 313 -0.08 3.94 16.78
CA PHE A 313 -0.83 4.74 15.81
C PHE A 313 -2.29 4.87 16.24
N PRO A 314 -2.97 5.99 15.91
CA PRO A 314 -4.42 6.08 16.07
C PRO A 314 -5.14 5.00 15.23
N VAL A 315 -6.41 4.74 15.53
CA VAL A 315 -7.23 3.77 14.79
C VAL A 315 -7.40 4.20 13.33
N ASN A 316 -7.60 5.50 13.12
CA ASN A 316 -7.80 6.13 11.83
C ASN A 316 -7.37 7.62 11.96
N PRO A 317 -7.32 8.39 10.86
CA PRO A 317 -6.88 9.79 10.91
C PRO A 317 -7.79 10.76 11.68
N TRP A 318 -9.00 10.35 12.07
CA TRP A 318 -9.97 11.18 12.78
C TRP A 318 -10.11 10.85 14.27
N SER A 319 -9.31 9.88 14.76
CA SER A 319 -9.32 9.43 16.17
C SER A 319 -8.30 10.16 17.02
#